data_AF-C9SZ25-F1
#
_entry.id   AF-C9SZ25-F1
#
_cell.length_a   1.000
_cell.length_b   1.000
_cell.length_c   1.000
_cell.angle_alpha   90.00
_cell.angle_beta   90.00
_cell.angle_gamma   90.00
#
_symmetry.space_group_name_H-M   'P 1'
#
loop_
_entity.id
_entity.type
_entity.pdbx_description
1 polymer ?
#
loop_
_entity_poly.entity_id
_entity_poly.type
_entity_poly.pdbx_seq_one_letter_code
_entity_poly.pdbx_strand_id
1 'polypeptide(L)'
;MATKAFSVEDAIQALEKDGFYSIPDREVGLCLAEMDQGTSQFSPSTVAGLEFYRLHVLQDTRIVSTLNSSFEWCAMGDYRRIREDQGHIFQLRRGGANADILVVQLWSAKSQATYYRGSHRVSREVLSSVRAANRMWEVPRARLELAGCEARDITFEDGGLVIMDARVAFETRHGSPVTFSFATSAQLKNWPKLIPPKTQQATQLVAALQSERVGAYYADGTEG
;
A
#
# COMPACT_ATOMS: atom_id res chain seq x y z
N MET A 1 21.44 16.79 7.24
CA MET A 1 20.96 16.89 5.84
C MET A 1 19.53 17.38 5.90
N ALA A 2 19.20 18.46 5.18
CA ALA A 2 17.84 18.99 5.17
C ALA A 2 16.90 17.97 4.49
N THR A 3 15.88 17.51 5.19
CA THR A 3 14.79 16.73 4.63
C THR A 3 14.09 17.60 3.60
N LYS A 4 14.13 17.21 2.32
CA LYS A 4 13.33 17.88 1.28
C LYS A 4 11.86 17.77 1.70
N ALA A 5 11.16 18.90 1.75
CA ALA A 5 9.73 18.90 2.01
C ALA A 5 9.00 18.09 0.92
N PHE A 6 7.91 17.43 1.30
CA PHE A 6 7.08 16.69 0.35
C PHE A 6 6.53 17.63 -0.73
N SER A 7 6.54 17.16 -1.98
CA SER A 7 5.74 17.74 -3.07
C SER A 7 5.02 16.62 -3.81
N VAL A 8 3.83 16.93 -4.34
CA VAL A 8 3.01 15.97 -5.08
C VAL A 8 3.69 15.65 -6.41
N GLU A 9 4.29 16.66 -7.04
CA GLU A 9 5.01 16.54 -8.32
C GLU A 9 6.19 15.57 -8.21
N ASP A 10 6.99 15.66 -7.15
CA ASP A 10 8.09 14.72 -6.91
C ASP A 10 7.56 13.29 -6.73
N ALA A 11 6.46 13.13 -5.99
CA ALA A 11 5.86 11.82 -5.76
C ALA A 11 5.35 11.20 -7.07
N ILE A 12 4.67 11.98 -7.91
CA ILE A 12 4.19 11.52 -9.23
C ILE A 12 5.37 11.17 -10.15
N GLN A 13 6.39 12.03 -10.24
CA GLN A 13 7.58 11.74 -11.04
C GLN A 13 8.30 10.47 -10.57
N ALA A 14 8.37 10.25 -9.25
CA ALA A 14 8.96 9.04 -8.69
C ALA A 14 8.10 7.80 -8.98
N LEU A 15 6.77 7.87 -8.92
CA LEU A 15 5.90 6.77 -9.31
C LEU A 15 6.07 6.43 -10.80
N GLU A 16 6.16 7.43 -11.67
CA GLU A 16 6.39 7.21 -13.10
C GLU A 16 7.76 6.58 -13.37
N LYS A 17 8.83 7.14 -12.79
CA LYS A 17 10.22 6.75 -13.07
C LYS A 17 10.68 5.52 -12.29
N ASP A 18 10.32 5.41 -11.03
CA ASP A 18 10.86 4.41 -10.11
C ASP A 18 9.81 3.37 -9.73
N GLY A 19 8.53 3.75 -9.79
CA GLY A 19 7.40 2.90 -9.41
C GLY A 19 6.95 3.12 -7.97
N PHE A 20 7.74 3.82 -7.15
CA PHE A 20 7.44 4.08 -5.75
C PHE A 20 8.04 5.39 -5.26
N TYR A 21 7.49 5.91 -4.17
CA TYR A 21 7.97 7.09 -3.46
C TYR A 21 7.91 6.83 -1.95
N SER A 22 9.02 7.02 -1.26
CA SER A 22 9.16 6.77 0.18
C SER A 22 9.32 8.08 0.95
N ILE A 23 8.63 8.20 2.09
CA ILE A 23 8.66 9.37 2.95
C ILE A 23 8.96 8.91 4.39
N PRO A 24 10.03 9.41 5.03
CA PRO A 24 10.24 9.19 6.46
C PRO A 24 9.09 9.79 7.27
N ASP A 25 8.60 9.04 8.25
CA ASP A 25 7.44 9.43 9.04
C ASP A 25 7.49 8.84 10.45
N ARG A 26 7.89 9.70 11.38
CA ARG A 26 8.00 9.34 12.79
C ARG A 26 6.64 9.13 13.46
N GLU A 27 5.61 9.87 13.06
CA GLU A 27 4.27 9.76 13.67
C GLU A 27 3.65 8.42 13.33
N VAL A 28 3.77 7.98 12.06
CA VAL A 28 3.40 6.63 11.64
C VAL A 28 4.19 5.58 12.42
N GLY A 29 5.50 5.78 12.59
CA GLY A 29 6.34 4.84 13.34
C GLY A 29 5.92 4.68 14.80
N LEU A 30 5.60 5.78 15.49
CA LEU A 30 5.09 5.78 16.86
C LEU A 30 3.72 5.10 16.95
N CYS A 31 2.81 5.45 16.05
CA CYS A 31 1.48 4.86 16.03
C CYS A 31 1.55 3.33 15.85
N LEU A 32 2.34 2.86 14.88
CA LEU A 32 2.54 1.42 14.64
C LEU A 32 3.21 0.71 15.82
N ALA A 33 4.10 1.38 16.56
CA ALA A 33 4.69 0.82 17.77
C ALA A 33 3.65 0.64 18.89
N GLU A 34 2.72 1.58 19.05
CA GLU A 34 1.58 1.42 19.97
C GLU A 34 0.68 0.27 19.54
N MET A 35 0.48 0.08 18.23
CA MET A 35 -0.28 -1.05 17.71
C MET A 35 0.36 -2.39 18.07
N ASP A 36 1.68 -2.50 17.90
CA ASP A 36 2.43 -3.73 18.16
C ASP A 36 2.52 -4.07 19.66
N GLN A 37 2.43 -3.05 20.53
CA GLN A 37 2.39 -3.23 21.98
C GLN A 37 0.97 -3.49 22.51
N GLY A 38 -0.06 -3.06 21.78
CA GLY A 38 -1.46 -3.24 22.14
C GLY A 38 -2.03 -4.62 21.75
N THR A 39 -3.19 -4.96 22.30
CA THR A 39 -3.99 -6.13 21.86
C THR A 39 -4.92 -5.81 20.67
N SER A 40 -4.94 -4.56 20.22
CA SER A 40 -5.84 -4.08 19.16
C SER A 40 -5.35 -4.49 17.78
N GLN A 41 -6.13 -5.32 17.09
CA GLN A 41 -5.90 -5.62 15.68
C GLN A 41 -6.50 -4.51 14.81
N PHE A 42 -5.63 -3.72 14.17
CA PHE A 42 -6.01 -2.76 13.15
C PHE A 42 -6.31 -3.51 11.84
N SER A 43 -7.59 -3.83 11.67
CA SER A 43 -8.12 -4.66 10.59
C SER A 43 -9.29 -3.94 9.93
N PRO A 44 -9.56 -4.14 8.63
CA PRO A 44 -10.74 -3.57 7.98
C PRO A 44 -12.07 -3.98 8.65
N SER A 45 -12.07 -5.05 9.46
CA SER A 45 -13.22 -5.58 10.19
C SER A 45 -13.36 -5.09 11.63
N THR A 46 -12.54 -4.15 12.09
CA THR A 46 -12.60 -3.57 13.45
C THR A 46 -12.80 -2.06 13.41
N VAL A 47 -13.50 -1.50 14.40
CA VAL A 47 -13.68 -0.04 14.52
C VAL A 47 -12.34 0.68 14.62
N ALA A 48 -11.40 0.12 15.40
CA ALA A 48 -10.04 0.65 15.51
C ALA A 48 -9.29 0.68 14.18
N GLY A 49 -9.45 -0.35 13.34
CA GLY A 49 -8.84 -0.35 11.99
C GLY A 49 -9.46 0.67 11.04
N LEU A 50 -10.79 0.88 11.12
CA LEU A 50 -11.45 1.94 10.35
C LEU A 50 -10.95 3.34 10.76
N GLU A 51 -10.83 3.61 12.06
CA GLU A 51 -10.29 4.87 12.57
C GLU A 51 -8.82 5.06 12.19
N PHE A 52 -8.01 4.01 12.26
CA PHE A 52 -6.62 4.06 11.84
C PHE A 52 -6.48 4.42 10.36
N TYR A 53 -7.26 3.76 9.49
CA TYR A 53 -7.31 4.12 8.07
C TYR A 53 -7.74 5.58 7.87
N ARG A 54 -8.78 6.03 8.57
CA ARG A 54 -9.27 7.40 8.47
C ARG A 54 -8.16 8.41 8.82
N LEU A 55 -7.50 8.22 9.96
CA LEU A 55 -6.52 9.16 10.51
C LEU A 55 -5.20 9.16 9.74
N HIS A 56 -4.66 7.98 9.40
CA HIS A 56 -3.30 7.85 8.88
C HIS A 56 -3.21 7.68 7.36
N VAL A 57 -4.36 7.56 6.67
CA VAL A 57 -4.38 7.37 5.22
C VAL A 57 -5.33 8.36 4.56
N LEU A 58 -6.61 8.38 4.96
CA LEU A 58 -7.61 9.22 4.31
C LEU A 58 -7.49 10.71 4.69
N GLN A 59 -6.93 11.02 5.85
CA GLN A 59 -6.66 12.40 6.27
C GLN A 59 -5.22 12.85 6.01
N ASP A 60 -4.36 11.93 5.56
CA ASP A 60 -2.99 12.26 5.21
C ASP A 60 -2.94 12.96 3.85
N THR A 61 -2.65 14.26 3.88
CA THR A 61 -2.59 15.09 2.68
C THR A 61 -1.56 14.60 1.67
N ARG A 62 -0.46 13.96 2.08
CA ARG A 62 0.57 13.43 1.17
C ARG A 62 0.01 12.26 0.37
N ILE A 63 -0.70 11.35 1.05
CA ILE A 63 -1.32 10.18 0.41
C ILE A 63 -2.46 10.63 -0.50
N VAL A 64 -3.41 11.40 0.04
CA VAL A 64 -4.62 11.80 -0.70
C VAL A 64 -4.28 12.67 -1.91
N SER A 65 -3.33 13.61 -1.79
CA SER A 65 -2.93 14.43 -2.94
C SER A 65 -2.27 13.59 -4.04
N THR A 66 -1.39 12.64 -3.71
CA THR A 66 -0.81 11.71 -4.69
C THR A 66 -1.87 10.82 -5.35
N LEU A 67 -2.83 10.29 -4.58
CA LEU A 67 -3.94 9.50 -5.13
C LEU A 67 -4.81 10.34 -6.08
N ASN A 68 -5.17 11.56 -5.69
CA ASN A 68 -5.95 12.49 -6.51
C ASN A 68 -5.20 12.97 -7.76
N SER A 69 -3.87 13.01 -7.73
CA SER A 69 -3.08 13.31 -8.94
C SER A 69 -2.92 12.11 -9.86
N SER A 70 -3.04 10.88 -9.33
CA SER A 70 -2.86 9.65 -10.09
C SER A 70 -4.18 9.11 -10.68
N PHE A 71 -5.31 9.38 -10.01
CA PHE A 71 -6.62 8.84 -10.38
C PHE A 71 -7.69 9.92 -10.40
N GLU A 72 -8.63 9.82 -11.34
CA GLU A 72 -9.88 10.59 -11.29
C GLU A 72 -10.67 10.24 -10.03
N TRP A 73 -10.87 8.93 -9.82
CA TRP A 73 -11.46 8.34 -8.61
C TRP A 73 -10.81 6.99 -8.28
N CYS A 74 -10.62 6.71 -6.99
CA CYS A 74 -10.18 5.40 -6.51
C CYS A 74 -10.80 5.07 -5.14
N ALA A 75 -10.72 3.80 -4.72
CA ALA A 75 -11.06 3.43 -3.36
C ALA A 75 -10.15 2.33 -2.81
N MET A 76 -9.99 2.33 -1.48
CA MET A 76 -9.32 1.26 -0.76
C MET A 76 -10.12 -0.04 -0.91
N GLY A 77 -9.53 -1.06 -1.53
CA GLY A 77 -10.13 -2.38 -1.73
C GLY A 77 -9.39 -3.54 -1.07
N ASP A 78 -8.17 -3.32 -0.61
CA ASP A 78 -7.38 -4.28 0.18
C ASP A 78 -6.76 -3.55 1.36
N TYR A 79 -6.86 -4.15 2.54
CA TYR A 79 -6.27 -3.66 3.79
C TYR A 79 -5.78 -4.88 4.57
N ARG A 80 -4.45 -5.01 4.68
CA ARG A 80 -3.81 -6.13 5.38
C ARG A 80 -2.43 -5.76 5.90
N ARG A 81 -1.91 -6.60 6.78
CA ARG A 81 -0.49 -6.60 7.14
C ARG A 81 0.27 -7.59 6.27
N ILE A 82 1.36 -7.13 5.66
CA ILE A 82 2.29 -8.01 4.93
C ILE A 82 3.36 -8.44 5.93
N ARG A 83 3.63 -9.74 6.00
CA ARG A 83 4.62 -10.30 6.92
C ARG A 83 6.02 -10.11 6.37
N GLU A 84 6.99 -10.10 7.28
CA GLU A 84 8.39 -10.29 6.96
C GLU A 84 8.59 -11.63 6.25
N ASP A 85 9.33 -11.62 5.14
CA ASP A 85 9.60 -12.81 4.35
C ASP A 85 10.93 -12.64 3.59
N GLN A 86 12.02 -12.84 4.32
CA GLN A 86 13.37 -12.56 3.82
C GLN A 86 13.74 -13.50 2.67
N GLY A 87 14.33 -12.94 1.62
CA GLY A 87 14.73 -13.66 0.41
C GLY A 87 13.62 -13.81 -0.63
N HIS A 88 12.36 -13.49 -0.28
CA HIS A 88 11.22 -13.60 -1.17
C HIS A 88 10.77 -12.21 -1.68
N ILE A 89 10.68 -12.07 -2.99
CA ILE A 89 10.34 -10.81 -3.67
C ILE A 89 8.95 -10.95 -4.26
N PHE A 90 8.07 -9.99 -3.98
CA PHE A 90 6.66 -10.06 -4.37
C PHE A 90 6.19 -8.84 -5.15
N GLN A 91 5.16 -9.03 -5.96
CA GLN A 91 4.29 -7.99 -6.52
C GLN A 91 2.86 -8.19 -6.02
N LEU A 92 2.14 -7.09 -5.77
CA LEU A 92 0.72 -7.15 -5.39
C LEU A 92 -0.17 -7.34 -6.62
N ARG A 93 0.30 -6.89 -7.79
CA ARG A 93 -0.36 -7.05 -9.09
C ARG A 93 0.61 -7.62 -10.13
N ARG A 94 0.13 -8.62 -10.89
CA ARG A 94 0.89 -9.20 -12.00
C ARG A 94 0.72 -8.40 -13.28
N GLY A 95 1.68 -7.51 -13.55
CA GLY A 95 1.74 -6.74 -14.79
C GLY A 95 0.48 -5.90 -15.05
N GLY A 96 0.20 -5.65 -16.33
CA GLY A 96 -0.83 -4.72 -16.80
C GLY A 96 -0.21 -3.48 -17.44
N ALA A 97 -0.92 -2.83 -18.36
CA ALA A 97 -0.37 -1.70 -19.11
C ALA A 97 -0.26 -0.43 -18.25
N ASN A 98 -1.29 -0.16 -17.44
CA ASN A 98 -1.41 1.08 -16.68
C ASN A 98 -1.28 0.85 -15.18
N ALA A 99 -0.86 1.90 -14.48
CA ALA A 99 -0.95 2.00 -13.03
C ALA A 99 -2.43 2.24 -12.67
N ASP A 100 -3.20 1.17 -12.48
CA ASP A 100 -4.63 1.22 -12.13
C ASP A 100 -4.88 0.82 -10.65
N ILE A 101 -3.79 0.55 -9.93
CA ILE A 101 -3.75 0.23 -8.50
C ILE A 101 -2.49 0.85 -7.89
N LEU A 102 -2.68 1.76 -6.94
CA LEU A 102 -1.61 2.25 -6.07
C LEU A 102 -1.71 1.61 -4.69
N VAL A 103 -0.57 1.47 -4.03
CA VAL A 103 -0.44 0.82 -2.74
C VAL A 103 0.23 1.80 -1.79
N VAL A 104 -0.34 1.93 -0.60
CA VAL A 104 0.26 2.64 0.53
C VAL A 104 0.73 1.61 1.53
N GLN A 105 2.01 1.68 1.92
CA GLN A 105 2.58 0.89 2.98
C GLN A 105 3.01 1.82 4.11
N LEU A 106 2.55 1.54 5.32
CA LEU A 106 2.97 2.23 6.55
C LEU A 106 3.93 1.32 7.31
N TRP A 107 5.09 1.85 7.67
CA TRP A 107 6.21 1.12 8.25
C TRP A 107 6.52 1.61 9.66
N SER A 108 6.71 0.66 10.58
CA SER A 108 7.17 0.94 11.93
C SER A 108 8.66 1.27 11.95
N ALA A 109 9.11 1.89 13.03
CA ALA A 109 10.51 2.20 13.25
C ALA A 109 11.42 0.98 13.12
N LYS A 110 12.62 1.19 12.58
CA LYS A 110 13.67 0.19 12.31
C LYS A 110 13.30 -0.87 11.26
N SER A 111 12.15 -0.77 10.60
CA SER A 111 11.80 -1.67 9.51
C SER A 111 12.73 -1.50 8.31
N GLN A 112 12.84 -2.55 7.50
CA GLN A 112 13.69 -2.59 6.31
C GLN A 112 12.95 -3.22 5.14
N ALA A 113 13.09 -2.61 3.96
CA ALA A 113 12.51 -3.13 2.74
C ALA A 113 13.42 -2.88 1.55
N THR A 114 13.29 -3.71 0.53
CA THR A 114 13.91 -3.50 -0.78
C THR A 114 12.83 -3.31 -1.81
N TYR A 115 12.91 -2.26 -2.62
CA TYR A 115 12.03 -2.04 -3.76
C TYR A 115 12.84 -2.06 -5.04
N TYR A 116 12.31 -2.72 -6.08
CA TYR A 116 13.01 -2.87 -7.36
C TYR A 116 12.54 -1.80 -8.34
N ARG A 117 13.35 -0.75 -8.51
CA ARG A 117 13.04 0.40 -9.35
C ARG A 117 12.79 -0.05 -10.80
N GLY A 118 11.70 0.46 -11.38
CA GLY A 118 11.34 0.21 -12.77
C GLY A 118 10.70 -1.14 -13.04
N SER A 119 10.57 -2.02 -12.04
CA SER A 119 9.95 -3.34 -12.24
C SER A 119 8.49 -3.26 -12.65
N HIS A 120 7.79 -2.15 -12.34
CA HIS A 120 6.40 -1.90 -12.73
C HIS A 120 6.22 -1.73 -14.24
N ARG A 121 7.30 -1.42 -14.98
CA ARG A 121 7.31 -1.31 -16.45
C ARG A 121 7.70 -2.61 -17.15
N VAL A 122 8.22 -3.58 -16.41
CA VAL A 122 8.64 -4.85 -16.99
C VAL A 122 7.41 -5.73 -17.23
N SER A 123 7.34 -6.34 -18.41
CA SER A 123 6.20 -7.21 -18.73
C SER A 123 6.16 -8.44 -17.83
N ARG A 124 4.95 -8.96 -17.61
CA ARG A 124 4.74 -10.15 -16.77
C ARG A 124 5.42 -11.40 -17.34
N GLU A 125 5.61 -11.47 -18.66
CA GLU A 125 6.29 -12.55 -19.36
C GLU A 125 7.79 -12.55 -19.03
N VAL A 126 8.40 -11.36 -18.97
CA VAL A 126 9.80 -11.21 -18.58
C VAL A 126 9.98 -11.54 -17.10
N LEU A 127 9.18 -10.97 -16.20
CA LEU A 127 9.32 -11.26 -14.76
C LEU A 127 8.98 -12.70 -14.38
N SER A 128 8.13 -13.38 -15.16
CA SER A 128 7.72 -14.78 -14.93
C SER A 128 7.22 -15.03 -13.51
N SER A 129 6.49 -14.06 -12.95
CA SER A 129 6.02 -14.11 -11.57
C SER A 129 5.02 -15.26 -11.34
N VAL A 130 5.14 -15.96 -10.22
CA VAL A 130 4.27 -17.10 -9.86
C VAL A 130 3.35 -16.74 -8.70
N ARG A 131 2.16 -17.35 -8.63
CA ARG A 131 1.21 -17.06 -7.56
C ARG A 131 1.66 -17.74 -6.27
N ALA A 132 1.92 -16.99 -5.22
CA ALA A 132 2.32 -17.51 -3.91
C ALA A 132 1.14 -17.70 -2.96
N ALA A 133 1.33 -18.50 -1.91
CA ALA A 133 0.30 -18.81 -0.90
C ALA A 133 -0.21 -17.56 -0.16
N ASN A 134 0.63 -16.53 -0.03
CA ASN A 134 0.28 -15.24 0.57
C ASN A 134 -0.60 -14.34 -0.33
N ARG A 135 -1.10 -14.88 -1.46
CA ARG A 135 -1.91 -14.15 -2.45
C ARG A 135 -1.19 -12.96 -3.07
N MET A 136 0.13 -13.00 -3.14
CA MET A 136 0.97 -12.11 -3.93
C MET A 136 1.60 -12.88 -5.10
N TRP A 137 2.37 -12.19 -5.93
CA TRP A 137 3.07 -12.76 -7.07
C TRP A 137 4.57 -12.75 -6.79
N GLU A 138 5.14 -13.92 -6.56
CA GLU A 138 6.57 -14.06 -6.29
C GLU A 138 7.37 -13.89 -7.59
N VAL A 139 8.44 -13.11 -7.52
CA VAL A 139 9.31 -12.78 -8.65
C VAL A 139 10.72 -13.29 -8.37
N PRO A 140 11.29 -14.14 -9.24
CA PRO A 140 12.67 -14.57 -9.06
C PRO A 140 13.64 -13.40 -9.23
N ARG A 141 14.57 -13.23 -8.29
CA ARG A 141 15.60 -12.16 -8.30
C ARG A 141 16.34 -12.06 -9.63
N ALA A 142 16.76 -13.21 -10.18
CA ALA A 142 17.47 -13.27 -11.46
C ALA A 142 16.68 -12.66 -12.64
N ARG A 143 15.35 -12.68 -12.61
CA ARG A 143 14.51 -12.08 -13.65
C ARG A 143 14.47 -10.55 -13.54
N LEU A 144 14.54 -10.02 -12.32
CA LEU A 144 14.66 -8.58 -12.08
C LEU A 144 16.04 -8.07 -12.52
N GLU A 145 17.10 -8.80 -12.18
CA GLU A 145 18.47 -8.48 -12.61
C GLU A 145 18.62 -8.51 -14.13
N LEU A 146 18.11 -9.56 -14.79
CA LEU A 146 18.11 -9.67 -16.25
C LEU A 146 17.32 -8.55 -16.92
N ALA A 147 16.24 -8.08 -16.28
CA ALA A 147 15.44 -6.96 -16.75
C ALA A 147 16.05 -5.58 -16.43
N GLY A 148 17.23 -5.54 -15.79
CA GLY A 148 17.90 -4.29 -15.42
C GLY A 148 17.19 -3.51 -14.31
N CYS A 149 16.37 -4.17 -13.48
CA CYS A 149 15.72 -3.52 -12.34
C CYS A 149 16.74 -3.29 -11.21
N GLU A 150 16.78 -2.08 -10.68
CA GLU A 150 17.71 -1.71 -9.61
C GLU A 150 17.06 -1.92 -8.24
N ALA A 151 17.71 -2.72 -7.38
CA ALA A 151 17.31 -2.85 -5.99
C ALA A 151 17.61 -1.56 -5.22
N ARG A 152 16.61 -1.05 -4.48
CA ARG A 152 16.76 0.08 -3.58
C ARG A 152 16.35 -0.32 -2.17
N ASP A 153 17.36 -0.42 -1.31
CA ASP A 153 17.17 -0.68 0.11
C ASP A 153 16.74 0.59 0.84
N ILE A 154 15.73 0.46 1.70
CA ILE A 154 15.20 1.53 2.53
C ILE A 154 15.17 1.04 3.97
N THR A 155 15.79 1.83 4.86
CA THR A 155 15.66 1.65 6.31
C THR A 155 14.76 2.75 6.86
N PHE A 156 13.69 2.35 7.53
CA PHE A 156 12.72 3.26 8.13
C PHE A 156 13.09 3.53 9.59
N GLU A 157 14.16 4.31 9.82
CA GLU A 157 14.75 4.52 11.15
C GLU A 157 13.71 4.82 12.23
N ASP A 158 12.89 5.85 12.00
CA ASP A 158 11.82 6.29 12.91
C ASP A 158 10.42 5.88 12.44
N GLY A 159 10.32 5.11 11.35
CA GLY A 159 9.08 4.81 10.65
C GLY A 159 8.97 5.55 9.31
N GLY A 160 7.92 5.24 8.56
CA GLY A 160 7.72 5.86 7.25
C GLY A 160 6.49 5.38 6.51
N LEU A 161 6.27 5.98 5.36
CA LEU A 161 5.27 5.54 4.41
C LEU A 161 5.88 5.38 3.01
N VAL A 162 5.32 4.46 2.23
CA VAL A 162 5.64 4.27 0.82
C VAL A 162 4.36 4.29 0.03
N ILE A 163 4.33 5.07 -1.05
CA ILE A 163 3.29 5.02 -2.08
C ILE A 163 3.92 4.36 -3.31
N MET A 164 3.32 3.29 -3.83
CA MET A 164 3.88 2.55 -4.96
C MET A 164 2.81 2.05 -5.93
N ASP A 165 3.21 1.84 -7.18
CA ASP A 165 2.46 1.04 -8.13
C ASP A 165 2.41 -0.41 -7.66
N ALA A 166 1.24 -1.04 -7.68
CA ALA A 166 1.07 -2.44 -7.24
C ALA A 166 1.91 -3.46 -8.03
N ARG A 167 2.43 -3.09 -9.20
CA ARG A 167 3.35 -3.88 -10.04
C ARG A 167 4.81 -3.74 -9.61
N VAL A 168 5.15 -2.86 -8.67
CA VAL A 168 6.51 -2.83 -8.11
C VAL A 168 6.79 -4.14 -7.38
N ALA A 169 7.97 -4.71 -7.67
CA ALA A 169 8.50 -5.85 -6.95
C ALA A 169 9.18 -5.33 -5.68
N PHE A 170 8.92 -5.96 -4.54
CA PHE A 170 9.47 -5.56 -3.26
C PHE A 170 9.73 -6.78 -2.35
N GLU A 171 10.64 -6.62 -1.41
CA GLU A 171 10.99 -7.58 -0.37
C GLU A 171 10.83 -6.91 0.99
N THR A 172 10.08 -7.56 1.90
CA THR A 172 9.95 -7.13 3.30
C THR A 172 11.08 -7.77 4.10
N ARG A 173 12.21 -7.06 4.24
CA ARG A 173 13.43 -7.58 4.87
C ARG A 173 13.36 -7.59 6.39
N HIS A 174 12.78 -6.56 6.98
CA HIS A 174 12.52 -6.52 8.41
C HIS A 174 11.26 -5.73 8.74
N GLY A 175 10.45 -6.24 9.66
CA GLY A 175 9.19 -5.61 10.06
C GLY A 175 8.01 -6.07 9.21
N SER A 176 6.85 -5.44 9.38
CA SER A 176 5.62 -5.88 8.71
C SER A 176 4.69 -4.69 8.45
N PRO A 177 4.65 -4.17 7.22
CA PRO A 177 3.93 -2.95 6.93
C PRO A 177 2.43 -3.17 6.96
N VAL A 178 1.72 -2.14 7.42
CA VAL A 178 0.27 -2.05 7.21
C VAL A 178 0.05 -1.54 5.79
N THR A 179 -0.62 -2.33 4.97
CA THR A 179 -0.71 -2.12 3.53
C THR A 179 -2.15 -1.89 3.10
N PHE A 180 -2.36 -0.85 2.30
CA PHE A 180 -3.63 -0.45 1.72
C PHE A 180 -3.50 -0.41 0.19
N SER A 181 -4.36 -1.11 -0.54
CA SER A 181 -4.39 -1.03 -2.01
C SER A 181 -5.60 -0.22 -2.46
N PHE A 182 -5.33 0.84 -3.22
CA PHE A 182 -6.29 1.73 -3.84
C PHE A 182 -6.41 1.41 -5.31
N ALA A 183 -7.62 1.07 -5.74
CA ALA A 183 -7.87 0.66 -7.11
C ALA A 183 -8.94 1.54 -7.75
N THR A 184 -8.86 1.69 -9.07
CA THR A 184 -9.90 2.36 -9.87
C THR A 184 -11.20 1.56 -9.85
N SER A 185 -12.33 2.20 -10.18
CA SER A 185 -13.64 1.52 -10.30
C SER A 185 -13.61 0.33 -11.27
N ALA A 186 -12.80 0.39 -12.33
CA ALA A 186 -12.66 -0.69 -13.29
C ALA A 186 -12.04 -1.95 -12.66
N GLN A 187 -11.06 -1.77 -11.77
CA GLN A 187 -10.44 -2.88 -11.04
C GLN A 187 -11.35 -3.40 -9.91
N LEU A 188 -11.94 -2.49 -9.12
CA LEU A 188 -12.73 -2.83 -7.93
C LEU A 188 -13.96 -3.69 -8.22
N LYS A 189 -14.57 -3.57 -9.40
CA LYS A 189 -15.71 -4.41 -9.82
C LYS A 189 -15.43 -5.92 -9.73
N ASN A 190 -14.16 -6.31 -9.80
CA ASN A 190 -13.72 -7.70 -9.74
C ASN A 190 -13.16 -8.10 -8.37
N TRP A 191 -13.18 -7.19 -7.39
CA TRP A 191 -12.61 -7.42 -6.07
C TRP A 191 -13.72 -7.79 -5.08
N PRO A 192 -13.44 -8.68 -4.11
CA PRO A 192 -14.35 -8.85 -2.99
C PRO A 192 -14.45 -7.54 -2.22
N LYS A 193 -15.67 -7.15 -1.84
CA LYS A 193 -15.88 -6.00 -0.95
C LYS A 193 -15.32 -6.30 0.45
N LEU A 194 -14.76 -5.28 1.10
CA LEU A 194 -14.33 -5.37 2.49
C LEU A 194 -15.54 -5.53 3.42
N ILE A 195 -15.42 -6.31 4.48
CA ILE A 195 -16.52 -6.54 5.42
C ILE A 195 -16.32 -5.66 6.65
N PRO A 196 -17.20 -4.67 6.91
CA PRO A 196 -17.06 -3.83 8.08
C PRO A 196 -17.57 -4.55 9.35
N PRO A 197 -17.20 -4.09 10.55
CA PRO A 197 -17.82 -4.54 11.78
C PRO A 197 -19.35 -4.29 11.75
N LYS A 198 -20.16 -5.24 12.21
CA LYS A 198 -21.63 -5.11 12.27
C LYS A 198 -22.07 -4.25 13.46
N THR A 199 -21.68 -2.98 13.48
CA THR A 199 -22.03 -2.01 14.54
C THR A 199 -22.46 -0.68 13.92
N GLN A 200 -23.34 0.07 14.60
CA GLN A 200 -23.78 1.39 14.13
C GLN A 200 -22.61 2.37 13.97
N GLN A 201 -21.65 2.34 14.90
CA GLN A 201 -20.44 3.15 14.83
C GLN A 201 -19.63 2.85 13.56
N ALA A 202 -19.45 1.57 13.23
CA ALA A 202 -18.75 1.17 12.02
C ALA A 202 -19.48 1.62 10.75
N THR A 203 -20.81 1.52 10.70
CA THR A 203 -21.61 2.02 9.58
C THR A 203 -21.42 3.52 9.37
N GLN A 204 -21.44 4.31 10.45
CA GLN A 204 -21.19 5.76 10.41
C GLN A 204 -19.77 6.07 9.93
N LEU A 205 -18.77 5.33 10.42
CA LEU A 205 -17.39 5.50 9.98
C LEU A 205 -17.21 5.17 8.51
N VAL A 206 -17.71 4.04 8.03
CA VAL A 206 -17.61 3.64 6.61
C VAL A 206 -18.27 4.67 5.69
N ALA A 207 -19.41 5.25 6.10
CA ALA A 207 -20.04 6.34 5.36
C ALA A 207 -19.13 7.59 5.30
N ALA A 208 -18.43 7.90 6.40
CA ALA A 208 -17.47 8.99 6.46
C ALA A 208 -16.14 8.70 5.74
N LEU A 209 -15.86 7.44 5.36
CA LEU A 209 -14.69 7.06 4.56
C LEU A 209 -14.88 7.32 3.05
N GLN A 210 -16.05 7.83 2.64
CA GLN A 210 -16.32 8.22 1.27
C GLN A 210 -16.05 9.71 1.09
N SER A 211 -15.17 10.05 0.14
CA SER A 211 -15.01 11.41 -0.37
C SER A 211 -15.33 11.46 -1.86
N GLU A 212 -15.30 12.65 -2.45
CA GLU A 212 -15.57 12.85 -3.88
C GLU A 212 -14.63 12.02 -4.78
N ARG A 213 -13.36 11.82 -4.37
CA ARG A 213 -12.31 11.22 -5.23
C ARG A 213 -11.63 10.00 -4.64
N VAL A 214 -11.65 9.83 -3.33
CA VAL A 214 -11.09 8.67 -2.62
C VAL A 214 -12.16 8.06 -1.73
N GLY A 215 -12.48 6.78 -1.94
CA GLY A 215 -13.45 6.04 -1.13
C GLY A 215 -12.88 4.82 -0.42
N ALA A 216 -13.78 4.02 0.14
CA ALA A 216 -13.48 2.70 0.68
C ALA A 216 -14.49 1.65 0.18
N TYR A 217 -14.02 0.52 -0.34
CA TYR A 217 -14.85 -0.47 -1.04
C TYR A 217 -15.40 -1.53 -0.09
N TYR A 218 -16.33 -1.11 0.77
CA TYR A 218 -16.99 -1.97 1.77
C TYR A 218 -18.31 -2.57 1.26
N ALA A 219 -18.65 -3.74 1.80
CA ALA A 219 -19.95 -4.38 1.65
C ALA A 219 -21.01 -3.56 2.39
N ASP A 220 -22.19 -3.45 1.78
CA ASP A 220 -23.32 -2.81 2.41
C ASP A 220 -23.74 -3.67 3.62
N GLY A 221 -23.84 -3.04 4.80
CA GLY A 221 -24.05 -3.74 6.08
C GLY A 221 -25.40 -4.43 6.25
N THR A 222 -26.14 -4.67 5.17
CA THR A 222 -27.52 -5.17 5.14
C THR A 222 -27.65 -6.64 4.73
N GLU A 223 -26.57 -7.33 4.36
CA GLU A 223 -26.64 -8.78 4.09
C GLU A 223 -26.21 -9.59 5.33
N GLY A 224 -27.21 -9.96 6.12
CA GLY A 224 -27.16 -10.95 7.19
C GLY A 224 -28.24 -12.00 6.97
#